data_AF-A0A9X9XAH6-F1
#
_entry.id   AF-A0A9X9XAH6-F1
#
_cell.length_a   1.000
_cell.length_b   1.000
_cell.length_c   1.000
_cell.angle_alpha   90.00
_cell.angle_beta   90.00
_cell.angle_gamma   90.00
#
_symmetry.space_group_name_H-M   'P 1'
#
loop_
_entity.id
_entity.type
_entity.pdbx_description
1 polymer ?
#
loop_
_entity_poly.entity_id
_entity_poly.type
_entity_poly.pdbx_seq_one_letter_code
_entity_poly.pdbx_strand_id
1 'polypeptide(L)'
;MSEAEWRAFLADTVTPAFPDGLTAFDGAGQWRNREGRIAQERSKALVVVLPGATAEQARARIRPIEEAWKARFHQQSVLTLYRAACVGF
;
A
#
# COMPACT_ATOMS: atom_id res chain seq x y z
N MET A 1 11.53 -4.30 7.85
CA MET A 1 11.75 -3.93 6.44
C MET A 1 12.67 -2.72 6.38
N SER A 2 13.72 -2.81 5.58
CA SER A 2 14.68 -1.75 5.26
C SER A 2 14.23 -0.91 4.05
N GLU A 3 14.84 0.26 3.85
CA GLU A 3 14.61 1.09 2.67
C GLU A 3 14.95 0.38 1.35
N ALA A 4 15.99 -0.46 1.36
CA ALA A 4 16.39 -1.21 0.17
C ALA A 4 15.33 -2.25 -0.20
N GLU A 5 14.79 -2.97 0.77
CA GLU A 5 13.70 -3.93 0.55
C GLU A 5 12.41 -3.26 0.08
N TRP A 6 12.11 -2.07 0.61
CA TRP A 6 10.97 -1.26 0.15
C TRP A 6 11.12 -0.86 -1.31
N ARG A 7 12.27 -0.29 -1.68
CA ARG A 7 12.54 0.11 -3.08
C ARG A 7 12.51 -1.08 -4.03
N ALA A 8 13.05 -2.23 -3.63
CA ALA A 8 12.98 -3.44 -4.43
C ALA A 8 11.52 -3.91 -4.63
N PHE A 9 10.70 -3.88 -3.58
CA PHE A 9 9.28 -4.21 -3.70
C PHE A 9 8.54 -3.26 -4.66
N LEU A 10 8.82 -1.96 -4.60
CA LEU A 10 8.27 -1.00 -5.56
C LEU A 10 8.69 -1.33 -6.99
N ALA A 11 9.99 -1.53 -7.23
CA ALA A 11 10.53 -1.75 -8.57
C ALA A 11 10.06 -3.07 -9.20
N ASP A 12 10.07 -4.16 -8.43
CA ASP A 12 9.85 -5.50 -8.96
C ASP A 12 8.36 -5.88 -9.02
N THR A 13 7.52 -5.31 -8.14
CA THR A 13 6.13 -5.73 -7.97
C THR A 13 5.14 -4.61 -8.27
N VAL A 14 5.32 -3.42 -7.68
CA VAL A 14 4.29 -2.37 -7.69
C VAL A 14 4.30 -1.57 -8.98
N THR A 15 5.46 -1.03 -9.37
CA THR A 15 5.60 -0.20 -10.57
C THR A 15 5.20 -0.93 -11.85
N PRO A 16 5.55 -2.22 -12.06
CA PRO A 16 5.07 -2.96 -13.23
C PRO A 16 3.53 -3.12 -13.29
N ALA A 17 2.85 -3.16 -12.14
CA ALA A 17 1.39 -3.27 -12.06
C ALA A 17 0.66 -1.92 -12.28
N PHE A 18 1.36 -0.80 -12.04
CA PHE A 18 0.85 0.56 -12.16
C PHE A 18 1.79 1.43 -13.03
N PRO A 19 1.89 1.13 -14.34
CA PRO A 19 2.81 1.84 -15.23
C PRO A 19 2.44 3.33 -15.41
N ASP A 20 1.17 3.68 -15.19
CA ASP A 20 0.66 5.06 -15.28
C ASP A 20 1.15 5.95 -14.11
N GLY A 21 1.71 5.34 -13.07
CA GLY A 21 2.29 6.04 -11.93
C GLY A 21 1.67 5.67 -10.58
N LEU A 22 2.39 6.04 -9.53
CA LEU A 22 2.04 5.87 -8.13
C LEU A 22 2.77 6.93 -7.29
N THR A 23 2.28 7.18 -6.09
CA THR A 23 3.00 7.98 -5.10
C THR A 23 3.22 7.15 -3.84
N ALA A 24 4.44 7.18 -3.32
CA ALA A 24 4.82 6.49 -2.09
C ALA A 24 5.25 7.48 -1.01
N PHE A 25 4.84 7.23 0.23
CA PHE A 25 5.15 8.09 1.38
C PHE A 25 5.55 7.25 2.59
N ASP A 26 6.34 7.85 3.47
CA ASP A 26 6.64 7.30 4.78
C ASP A 26 5.58 7.74 5.79
N GLY A 27 5.06 6.77 6.53
CA GLY A 27 4.08 6.97 7.58
C GLY A 27 4.64 6.62 8.95
N ALA A 28 4.11 7.27 9.98
CA ALA A 28 4.31 6.88 11.38
C ALA A 28 2.96 6.47 11.96
N GLY A 29 2.70 5.17 11.99
CA GLY A 29 1.52 4.60 12.63
C GLY A 29 1.64 4.67 14.15
N GLN A 30 0.53 5.00 14.81
CA GLN A 30 0.41 4.92 16.26
C GLN A 30 -0.88 4.18 16.60
N TRP A 31 -0.78 3.11 17.37
CA TRP A 31 -1.94 2.31 17.74
C TRP A 31 -1.84 1.84 19.19
N ARG A 32 -3.00 1.68 19.84
CA ARG A 32 -3.04 1.17 21.21
C ARG A 32 -2.97 -0.36 21.18
N ASN A 33 -1.92 -0.92 21.75
CA ASN A 33 -1.74 -2.36 21.82
C ASN A 33 -2.65 -3.02 22.88
N ARG A 34 -2.61 -4.36 22.95
CA ARG A 34 -3.45 -5.14 23.88
C ARG A 34 -3.15 -4.83 25.35
N GLU A 35 -1.94 -4.36 25.67
CA GLU A 35 -1.56 -3.91 27.01
C GLU A 35 -1.93 -2.43 27.29
N GLY A 36 -2.66 -1.78 26.37
CA GLY A 36 -3.12 -0.41 26.54
C GLY A 36 -2.06 0.67 26.24
N ARG A 37 -0.87 0.30 25.77
CA ARG A 37 0.23 1.23 25.44
C ARG A 37 0.13 1.69 23.98
N ILE A 38 0.56 2.92 23.70
CA ILE A 38 0.71 3.39 22.32
C ILE A 38 2.00 2.80 21.75
N ALA A 39 1.86 1.87 20.80
CA ALA A 39 2.94 1.39 19.97
C ALA A 39 3.11 2.33 18.78
N GLN A 40 4.37 2.60 18.42
CA GLN A 40 4.72 3.35 17.22
C GLN A 40 5.29 2.38 16.20
N GLU A 41 4.85 2.51 14.97
CA GLU A 41 5.29 1.66 13.86
C GLU A 41 5.61 2.52 12.65
N ARG A 42 6.80 2.31 12.09
CA ARG A 42 7.15 2.89 10.79
C ARG A 42 6.34 2.17 9.73
N SER A 43 5.61 2.93 8.92
CA SER A 43 4.72 2.42 7.88
C SER A 43 5.15 2.97 6.52
N LYS A 44 4.85 2.24 5.46
CA LYS A 44 4.94 2.72 4.08
C LYS A 44 3.52 2.85 3.53
N ALA A 45 3.21 3.98 2.90
CA ALA A 45 1.92 4.24 2.28
C ALA A 45 2.07 4.36 0.77
N LEU A 46 1.17 3.71 0.04
CA LEU A 46 1.09 3.77 -1.42
C LEU A 46 -0.24 4.41 -1.81
N VAL A 47 -0.19 5.40 -2.70
CA VAL A 47 -1.36 6.01 -3.33
C VAL A 47 -1.29 5.72 -4.82
N VAL A 48 -2.36 5.12 -5.33
CA VAL A 48 -2.53 4.84 -6.76
C VAL A 48 -3.84 5.46 -7.20
N VAL A 49 -3.81 6.19 -8.32
CA VAL A 49 -4.99 6.74 -8.98
C VAL A 49 -5.33 5.82 -10.15
N LEU A 50 -6.57 5.35 -10.20
CA LEU A 50 -7.07 4.47 -11.27
C LEU A 50 -8.25 5.14 -11.97
N PRO A 51 -8.00 6.02 -12.97
CA PRO A 51 -9.07 6.75 -13.66
C PRO A 51 -10.07 5.81 -14.34
N GLY A 52 -11.36 6.06 -14.15
CA GLY A 52 -12.44 5.27 -14.77
C GLY A 52 -12.63 3.86 -14.22
N ALA A 53 -11.85 3.43 -13.23
CA ALA A 53 -12.01 2.10 -12.63
C ALA A 53 -13.20 2.05 -11.66
N THR A 54 -14.00 0.99 -11.76
CA THR A 54 -14.99 0.66 -10.71
C THR A 54 -14.27 0.22 -9.44
N ALA A 55 -14.98 0.24 -8.30
CA ALA A 55 -14.43 -0.24 -7.04
C ALA A 55 -13.99 -1.72 -7.10
N GLU A 56 -14.70 -2.55 -7.88
CA GLU A 56 -14.33 -3.95 -8.08
C GLU A 56 -13.05 -4.10 -8.90
N GLN A 57 -12.92 -3.34 -10.00
CA GLN A 57 -11.71 -3.31 -10.82
C GLN A 57 -10.51 -2.82 -10.01
N ALA A 58 -10.68 -1.77 -9.20
CA ALA A 58 -9.64 -1.27 -8.31
C ALA A 58 -9.18 -2.35 -7.31
N ARG A 59 -10.14 -3.05 -6.66
CA ARG A 59 -9.83 -4.17 -5.75
C ARG A 59 -9.09 -5.30 -6.45
N ALA A 60 -9.54 -5.68 -7.65
CA ALA A 60 -8.90 -6.74 -8.43
C ALA A 60 -7.45 -6.40 -8.79
N ARG A 61 -7.15 -5.12 -9.05
CA ARG A 61 -5.81 -4.63 -9.38
C ARG A 61 -4.89 -4.46 -8.16
N ILE A 62 -5.44 -4.12 -7.00
CA ILE A 62 -4.67 -3.90 -5.75
C ILE A 62 -4.43 -5.21 -4.98
N ARG A 63 -5.38 -6.15 -4.96
CA ARG A 63 -5.28 -7.41 -4.20
C ARG A 63 -3.98 -8.19 -4.45
N PRO A 64 -3.48 -8.37 -5.70
CA PRO A 64 -2.22 -9.06 -5.93
C PRO A 64 -1.02 -8.40 -5.23
N ILE A 65 -1.03 -7.07 -5.10
CA ILE A 65 0.02 -6.31 -4.42
C ILE A 65 -0.06 -6.51 -2.90
N GLU A 66 -1.28 -6.53 -2.35
CA GLU A 66 -1.51 -6.85 -0.93
C GLU A 66 -1.01 -8.27 -0.59
N GLU A 67 -1.32 -9.26 -1.43
CA GLU A 67 -0.86 -10.64 -1.23
C GLU A 67 0.67 -10.74 -1.36
N ALA A 68 1.27 -10.10 -2.37
CA ALA A 68 2.71 -10.08 -2.55
C ALA A 68 3.42 -9.42 -1.36
N TRP A 69 2.85 -8.34 -0.81
CA TRP A 69 3.37 -7.69 0.39
C TRP A 69 3.31 -8.61 1.61
N LYS A 70 2.14 -9.19 1.89
CA LYS A 70 1.93 -10.11 3.02
C LYS A 70 2.88 -11.30 2.94
N ALA A 71 3.03 -11.91 1.76
CA ALA A 71 3.93 -13.02 1.54
C ALA A 71 5.40 -12.63 1.74
N ARG A 72 5.85 -11.51 1.18
CA ARG A 72 7.25 -11.08 1.23
C ARG A 72 7.71 -10.64 2.63
N PHE A 73 6.83 -9.99 3.39
CA PHE A 73 7.17 -9.40 4.69
C PHE A 73 6.49 -10.06 5.88
N HIS A 74 5.89 -11.23 5.67
CA HIS A 74 5.19 -12.03 6.68
C HIS A 74 4.15 -11.23 7.49
N GLN A 75 3.43 -10.33 6.81
CA GLN A 75 2.38 -9.51 7.41
C GLN A 75 1.03 -10.25 7.37
N GLN A 76 0.21 -10.06 8.39
CA GLN A 76 -1.14 -10.67 8.44
C GLN A 76 -2.17 -9.88 7.64
N SER A 77 -1.96 -8.56 7.48
CA SER A 77 -2.89 -7.67 6.79
C SER A 77 -2.17 -6.46 6.20
N VAL A 78 -2.84 -5.80 5.26
CA VAL A 78 -2.49 -4.48 4.73
C VAL A 78 -3.73 -3.61 4.86
N LEU A 79 -3.57 -2.40 5.41
CA LEU A 79 -4.65 -1.44 5.41
C LEU A 79 -4.85 -0.91 3.99
N THR A 80 -6.05 -1.12 3.43
CA THR A 80 -6.39 -0.61 2.10
C THR A 80 -7.68 0.18 2.15
N LEU A 81 -7.63 1.38 1.58
CA LEU A 81 -8.77 2.27 1.47
C LEU A 81 -9.08 2.55 -0.01
N TYR A 82 -10.35 2.41 -0.38
CA TYR A 82 -10.85 2.78 -1.70
C TYR A 82 -11.74 4.02 -1.58
N ARG A 83 -11.51 5.02 -2.44
CA ARG A 83 -12.28 6.27 -2.50
C ARG A 83 -12.42 6.70 -3.96
N ALA A 84 -13.64 7.12 -4.33
CA ALA A 84 -13.85 7.86 -5.56
C ALA A 84 -13.36 9.31 -5.36
N ALA A 85 -12.69 9.86 -6.36
CA ALA A 85 -12.18 11.23 -6.33
C ALA A 85 -12.19 11.82 -7.74
N CYS A 86 -12.38 13.14 -7.84
CA CYS A 86 -12.09 13.88 -9.05
C CYS A 86 -10.57 14.02 -9.17
N VAL A 87 -10.01 13.66 -10.33
CA VAL A 87 -8.56 13.69 -10.56
C VAL A 87 -8.29 14.40 -11.89
N GLY A 88 -7.19 15.16 -11.91
CA GLY A 88 -6.65 15.82 -13.09
C GLY A 88 -5.13 15.79 -13.00
N PHE A 89 -4.47 15.68 -14.15
CA PHE A 89 -3.02 15.58 -14.28
C PHE A 89 -2.50 16.75 -15.13
#